data_AF-A0A1C4FHI4-F1
#
_entry.id   AF-A0A1C4FHI4-F1
#
_cell.length_a   1.000
_cell.length_b   1.000
_cell.length_c   1.000
_cell.angle_alpha   90.00
_cell.angle_beta   90.00
_cell.angle_gamma   90.00
#
_symmetry.space_group_name_H-M   'P 1'
#
loop_
_entity.id
_entity.type
_entity.pdbx_description
1 polymer ?
#
loop_
_entity_poly.entity_id
_entity_poly.type
_entity_poly.pdbx_seq_one_letter_code
_entity_poly.pdbx_strand_id
1 'polypeptide(L)'
;MFDWLKDYQKLEEEITYLEYNLDKSKAELKRWISGDLQNVRLTAESEGAKVEDRIEAIGYELGHKMNEVFNLKILINKFTGLDHQILKMKYVDGMTLEQIAFDLHYSTGYIRRKHAEIRKIVKFLEGF
;
A
#
# COMPACT_ATOMS: atom_id res chain seq x y z
N MET A 1 7.77 11.88 13.62
CA MET A 1 7.73 13.14 12.80
C MET A 1 7.34 12.92 11.35
N PHE A 2 7.47 11.73 10.77
CA PHE A 2 6.87 11.43 9.47
C PHE A 2 6.10 10.11 9.57
N ASP A 3 5.36 9.96 10.67
CA ASP A 3 4.74 8.68 11.05
C ASP A 3 3.66 8.28 10.03
N TRP A 4 2.98 9.28 9.45
CA TRP A 4 2.07 9.10 8.31
C TRP A 4 2.70 8.37 7.12
N LEU A 5 4.01 8.52 6.88
CA LEU A 5 4.69 7.87 5.75
C LEU A 5 4.87 6.37 6.04
N LYS A 6 5.15 6.01 7.30
CA LYS A 6 5.23 4.62 7.73
C LYS A 6 3.86 3.96 7.68
N ASP A 7 2.83 4.66 8.16
CA ASP A 7 1.45 4.19 8.11
C ASP A 7 1.01 3.97 6.65
N TYR A 8 1.36 4.90 5.75
CA TYR A 8 1.08 4.78 4.33
C TYR A 8 1.75 3.54 3.71
N GLN A 9 3.05 3.37 3.95
CA GLN A 9 3.81 2.24 3.40
C GLN A 9 3.26 0.90 3.91
N LYS A 10 2.96 0.81 5.21
CA LYS A 10 2.38 -0.38 5.82
C LYS A 10 1.02 -0.72 5.21
N LEU A 11 0.15 0.28 5.03
CA LEU A 11 -1.16 0.06 4.39
C LEU A 11 -1.03 -0.42 2.94
N GLU A 12 -0.12 0.15 2.16
CA GLU A 12 0.13 -0.30 0.78
C GLU A 12 0.67 -1.73 0.72
N GLU A 13 1.57 -2.12 1.64
CA GLU A 13 2.06 -3.49 1.78
C GLU A 13 0.93 -4.47 2.15
N GLU A 14 0.08 -4.10 3.11
CA GLU A 14 -1.07 -4.90 3.52
C GLU A 14 -2.08 -5.08 2.37
N ILE A 15 -2.40 -4.00 1.64
CA ILE A 15 -3.25 -4.05 0.44
C ILE A 15 -2.65 -4.98 -0.60
N THR A 16 -1.37 -4.81 -0.93
CA THR A 16 -0.67 -5.64 -1.93
C THR A 16 -0.76 -7.13 -1.57
N TYR A 17 -0.58 -7.46 -0.29
CA TYR A 17 -0.66 -8.84 0.18
C TYR A 17 -2.10 -9.39 0.14
N LEU A 18 -3.08 -8.58 0.50
CA LEU A 18 -4.50 -8.93 0.40
C LEU A 18 -4.93 -9.17 -1.06
N GLU A 19 -4.51 -8.31 -1.99
CA GLU A 19 -4.76 -8.49 -3.44
C GLU A 19 -4.16 -9.79 -3.95
N TYR A 20 -2.90 -10.07 -3.61
CA TYR A 20 -2.24 -11.33 -3.94
C TYR A 20 -3.01 -12.56 -3.41
N ASN A 21 -3.46 -12.52 -2.15
CA ASN A 21 -4.21 -13.61 -1.54
C ASN A 21 -5.62 -13.77 -2.14
N LEU A 22 -6.25 -12.66 -2.53
CA LEU A 22 -7.54 -12.65 -3.20
C LEU A 22 -7.42 -13.33 -4.56
N ASP A 23 -6.41 -12.98 -5.35
CA ASP A 23 -6.17 -13.57 -6.67
C ASP A 23 -5.87 -15.07 -6.57
N LYS A 24 -5.05 -15.47 -5.59
CA LYS A 24 -4.79 -16.89 -5.30
C LYS A 24 -6.07 -17.63 -4.95
N SER A 25 -6.93 -17.03 -4.11
CA SER A 25 -8.20 -17.67 -3.69
C SER A 25 -9.20 -17.76 -4.85
N LYS A 26 -9.28 -16.74 -5.71
CA LYS A 26 -10.09 -16.78 -6.93
C LYS A 26 -9.60 -17.85 -7.91
N ALA A 27 -8.29 -17.99 -8.07
CA ALA A 27 -7.69 -19.04 -8.89
C ALA A 27 -7.98 -20.44 -8.32
N GLU A 28 -7.93 -20.60 -7.00
CA GLU A 28 -8.34 -21.83 -6.32
C GLU A 28 -9.83 -22.15 -6.57
N LEU A 29 -10.72 -21.17 -6.38
CA LEU A 29 -12.15 -21.34 -6.64
C LEU A 29 -12.42 -21.82 -8.07
N LYS A 30 -11.71 -21.26 -9.06
CA LYS A 30 -11.81 -21.71 -10.46
C LYS A 30 -11.45 -23.19 -10.62
N ARG A 31 -10.47 -23.71 -9.88
CA ARG A 31 -10.11 -25.13 -9.92
C ARG A 31 -11.22 -26.03 -9.38
N TRP A 32 -11.90 -25.58 -8.32
CA TRP A 32 -13.04 -26.28 -7.72
C TRP A 32 -14.30 -26.23 -8.60
N ILE A 33 -14.58 -25.11 -9.27
CA ILE A 33 -15.80 -24.96 -10.09
C ILE A 33 -15.65 -25.63 -11.46
N SER A 34 -14.51 -25.45 -12.12
CA SER A 34 -14.35 -25.81 -13.54
C SER A 34 -12.96 -26.35 -13.89
N GLY A 35 -12.18 -26.77 -12.90
CA GLY A 35 -10.81 -27.24 -13.11
C GLY A 35 -10.58 -28.66 -12.64
N ASP A 36 -9.32 -28.95 -12.34
CA ASP A 36 -8.84 -30.28 -11.97
C ASP A 36 -9.43 -30.80 -10.66
N LEU A 37 -10.01 -29.93 -9.82
CA LEU A 37 -10.60 -30.29 -8.54
C LEU A 37 -12.13 -30.44 -8.58
N GLN A 38 -12.77 -30.23 -9.74
CA GLN A 38 -14.25 -30.21 -9.86
C GLN A 38 -14.95 -31.49 -9.39
N ASN A 39 -14.31 -32.65 -9.52
CA ASN A 39 -14.90 -33.95 -9.16
C ASN A 39 -14.48 -34.45 -7.77
N VAL A 40 -13.72 -33.65 -7.01
CA VAL A 40 -13.29 -34.00 -5.66
C VAL A 40 -14.45 -33.74 -4.69
N ARG A 41 -14.80 -34.75 -3.88
CA ARG A 41 -15.86 -34.61 -2.87
C ARG A 41 -15.37 -33.77 -1.69
N LEU A 42 -16.01 -32.64 -1.48
CA LEU A 42 -15.78 -31.75 -0.35
C LEU A 42 -16.72 -32.10 0.82
N THR A 43 -16.20 -32.00 2.04
CA THR A 43 -17.01 -31.92 3.27
C THR A 43 -17.18 -30.45 3.64
N ALA A 44 -18.19 -30.10 4.45
CA ALA A 44 -18.39 -28.72 4.90
C ALA A 44 -17.17 -28.15 5.67
N GLU A 45 -16.37 -29.03 6.30
CA GLU A 45 -15.17 -28.62 7.03
C GLU A 45 -13.94 -28.41 6.13
N SER A 46 -14.00 -28.87 4.87
CA SER A 46 -12.87 -28.80 3.94
C SER A 46 -12.54 -27.36 3.55
N GLU A 47 -11.25 -27.10 3.34
CA GLU A 47 -10.77 -25.78 2.91
C GLU A 47 -11.39 -25.35 1.57
N GLY A 48 -11.61 -26.31 0.65
CA GLY A 48 -12.29 -26.06 -0.63
C GLY A 48 -13.73 -25.55 -0.48
N ALA A 49 -14.44 -26.00 0.56
CA ALA A 49 -15.82 -25.56 0.81
C ALA A 49 -15.90 -24.15 1.40
N LYS A 50 -14.79 -23.59 1.91
CA LYS A 50 -14.72 -22.27 2.56
C LYS A 50 -14.06 -21.20 1.68
N VAL A 51 -13.71 -21.53 0.42
CA VAL A 51 -12.96 -20.63 -0.46
C VAL A 51 -13.77 -19.36 -0.77
N GLU A 52 -15.08 -19.47 -0.97
CA GLU A 52 -15.95 -18.33 -1.22
C GLU A 52 -16.04 -17.39 -0.01
N ASP A 53 -16.26 -17.94 1.20
CA ASP A 53 -16.25 -17.18 2.45
C ASP A 53 -14.91 -16.44 2.66
N ARG A 54 -13.79 -17.10 2.34
CA ARG A 54 -12.45 -16.50 2.43
C ARG A 54 -12.28 -15.36 1.42
N ILE A 55 -12.77 -15.52 0.19
CA ILE A 55 -12.75 -14.47 -0.85
C ILE A 55 -13.56 -13.26 -0.37
N GLU A 56 -14.74 -13.48 0.20
CA GLU A 56 -15.58 -12.41 0.74
C GLU A 56 -14.88 -11.67 1.88
N ALA A 57 -14.32 -12.40 2.85
CA ALA A 57 -13.59 -11.81 3.97
C ALA A 57 -12.37 -10.98 3.52
N ILE A 58 -11.57 -11.50 2.58
CA ILE A 58 -10.43 -10.77 2.00
C ILE A 58 -10.92 -9.51 1.27
N GLY A 59 -11.98 -9.62 0.47
CA GLY A 59 -12.55 -8.49 -0.26
C GLY A 59 -13.06 -7.38 0.66
N TYR A 60 -13.70 -7.76 1.77
CA TYR A 60 -14.16 -6.82 2.79
C TYR A 60 -12.99 -6.07 3.45
N GLU A 61 -11.96 -6.79 3.90
CA GLU A 61 -10.78 -6.17 4.53
C GLU A 61 -10.03 -5.27 3.53
N LEU A 62 -9.89 -5.70 2.28
CA LEU A 62 -9.27 -4.90 1.23
C LEU A 62 -10.00 -3.56 1.03
N GLY A 63 -11.34 -3.58 1.02
CA GLY A 63 -12.15 -2.37 0.95
C GLY A 63 -11.92 -1.41 2.13
N HIS A 64 -11.81 -1.94 3.35
CA HIS A 64 -11.47 -1.13 4.53
C HIS A 64 -10.10 -0.49 4.43
N LYS A 65 -9.08 -1.27 4.08
CA LYS A 65 -7.69 -0.79 3.92
C LYS A 65 -7.58 0.28 2.83
N MET A 66 -8.27 0.10 1.71
CA MET A 66 -8.33 1.11 0.65
C MET A 66 -8.96 2.44 1.14
N ASN A 67 -10.00 2.37 1.98
CA ASN A 67 -10.59 3.56 2.60
C ASN A 67 -9.64 4.23 3.61
N GLU A 68 -8.87 3.44 4.37
CA GLU A 68 -7.83 3.97 5.26
C GLU A 68 -6.75 4.74 4.47
N VAL A 69 -6.25 4.18 3.37
CA VAL A 69 -5.32 4.87 2.47
C VAL A 69 -5.91 6.16 1.91
N PHE A 70 -7.18 6.13 1.48
CA PHE A 70 -7.87 7.33 0.98
C PHE A 70 -7.93 8.44 2.03
N ASN A 71 -8.34 8.11 3.25
CA ASN A 71 -8.39 9.06 4.37
C ASN A 71 -7.00 9.61 4.71
N LEU A 72 -5.98 8.76 4.69
CA LEU A 72 -4.60 9.15 4.93
C LEU A 72 -4.09 10.11 3.84
N LYS A 73 -4.39 9.85 2.56
CA LYS A 73 -4.07 10.78 1.45
C LYS A 73 -4.72 12.16 1.65
N ILE A 74 -5.96 12.21 2.12
CA ILE A 74 -6.63 13.48 2.47
C ILE A 74 -5.87 14.21 3.58
N LEU A 75 -5.44 13.49 4.63
CA LEU A 75 -4.66 14.08 5.73
C LEU A 75 -3.33 14.65 5.22
N ILE A 76 -2.58 13.86 4.45
CA ILE A 76 -1.26 14.23 3.91
C ILE A 76 -1.36 15.47 3.02
N ASN A 77 -2.44 15.60 2.24
CA ASN A 77 -2.68 16.77 1.39
C ASN A 77 -2.86 18.08 2.16
N LYS A 78 -3.11 18.04 3.48
CA LYS A 78 -3.19 19.25 4.32
C LYS A 78 -1.81 19.77 4.74
N PHE A 79 -0.75 18.96 4.61
CA PHE A 79 0.60 19.37 4.99
C PHE A 79 1.22 20.27 3.91
N THR A 80 1.54 21.51 4.28
CA THR A 80 2.12 22.52 3.39
C THR A 80 3.63 22.68 3.56
N GLY A 81 4.23 22.04 4.56
CA GLY A 81 5.67 22.09 4.80
C GLY A 81 6.44 21.40 3.67
N LEU A 82 7.52 22.03 3.22
CA LEU A 82 8.33 21.56 2.09
C LEU A 82 8.79 20.10 2.25
N ASP A 83 9.19 19.71 3.46
CA ASP A 83 9.64 18.33 3.72
C ASP A 83 8.50 17.32 3.52
N HIS A 84 7.27 17.65 3.92
CA HIS A 84 6.09 16.81 3.69
C HIS A 84 5.75 16.73 2.20
N GLN A 85 5.84 17.85 1.47
CA GLN A 85 5.60 17.87 0.03
C GLN A 85 6.61 16.99 -0.72
N ILE A 86 7.90 17.11 -0.40
CA ILE A 86 8.95 16.28 -0.99
C ILE A 86 8.69 14.80 -0.73
N LEU A 87 8.35 14.42 0.51
CA LEU A 87 8.07 13.03 0.87
C LEU A 87 6.81 12.49 0.17
N LYS A 88 5.71 13.25 0.17
CA LYS A 88 4.49 12.86 -0.52
C LYS A 88 4.77 12.63 -2.00
N MET A 89 5.34 13.60 -2.69
CA MET A 89 5.59 13.48 -4.13
C MET A 89 6.52 12.32 -4.45
N LYS A 90 7.53 12.07 -3.59
CA LYS A 90 8.50 10.99 -3.79
C LYS A 90 7.92 9.60 -3.58
N TYR A 91 7.11 9.41 -2.53
CA TYR A 91 6.72 8.08 -2.03
C TYR A 91 5.24 7.76 -2.21
N VAL A 92 4.38 8.75 -2.33
CA VAL A 92 2.94 8.59 -2.58
C VAL A 92 2.65 8.80 -4.07
N ASP A 93 3.18 9.87 -4.66
CA ASP A 93 2.92 10.21 -6.08
C ASP A 93 3.93 9.57 -7.04
N GLY A 94 4.96 8.88 -6.53
CA GLY A 94 5.93 8.12 -7.31
C GLY A 94 6.92 8.95 -8.14
N MET A 95 7.04 10.25 -7.88
CA MET A 95 7.85 11.17 -8.68
C MET A 95 9.36 11.00 -8.47
N THR A 96 10.15 11.41 -9.46
CA THR A 96 11.60 11.58 -9.33
C THR A 96 11.95 12.89 -8.64
N LEU A 97 13.18 13.02 -8.10
CA LEU A 97 13.60 14.26 -7.45
C LEU A 97 13.73 15.42 -8.46
N GLU A 98 13.95 15.10 -9.73
CA GLU A 98 13.99 16.05 -10.84
C GLU A 98 12.60 16.61 -11.13
N GLN A 99 11.58 15.74 -11.21
CA GLN A 99 10.17 16.14 -11.36
C GLN A 99 9.72 17.00 -10.17
N ILE A 100 10.04 16.58 -8.95
CA ILE A 100 9.72 17.34 -7.72
C ILE A 100 10.36 18.73 -7.75
N ALA A 101 11.62 18.82 -8.17
CA ALA A 101 12.30 20.11 -8.27
C ALA A 101 11.65 21.03 -9.30
N PHE A 102 11.25 20.48 -10.45
CA PHE A 102 10.53 21.23 -11.47
C PHE A 102 9.18 21.75 -10.96
N ASP A 103 8.36 20.88 -10.37
CA ASP A 103 7.01 21.18 -9.89
C ASP A 103 7.00 22.14 -8.69
N LEU A 104 7.98 22.02 -7.79
CA LEU A 104 8.14 22.92 -6.64
C LEU A 104 8.97 24.18 -6.97
N HIS A 105 9.40 24.35 -8.22
CA HIS A 105 10.20 25.47 -8.70
C HIS A 105 11.51 25.69 -7.92
N TYR A 106 12.16 24.59 -7.53
CA TYR A 106 13.48 24.58 -6.92
C TYR A 106 14.53 24.00 -7.87
N SER A 107 15.81 24.26 -7.58
CA SER A 107 16.87 23.55 -8.27
C SER A 107 16.89 22.08 -7.85
N THR A 108 17.21 21.19 -8.78
CA THR A 108 17.36 19.75 -8.49
C THR A 108 18.38 19.50 -7.39
N GLY A 109 19.48 20.27 -7.35
CA GLY A 109 20.49 20.18 -6.30
C GLY A 109 19.95 20.50 -4.92
N TYR A 110 19.08 21.51 -4.81
CA TYR A 110 18.43 21.87 -3.56
C TYR A 110 17.50 20.75 -3.05
N ILE A 111 16.62 20.22 -3.92
CA ILE A 111 15.71 19.12 -3.56
C ILE A 111 16.47 17.86 -3.16
N ARG A 112 17.53 17.48 -3.89
CA ARG A 112 18.36 16.32 -3.52
C ARG A 112 18.99 16.48 -2.13
N ARG A 113 19.51 17.66 -1.82
CA ARG A 113 20.09 17.95 -0.51
C ARG A 113 19.03 17.90 0.59
N LYS A 114 17.87 18.52 0.38
CA LYS A 114 16.75 18.48 1.33
C LYS A 114 16.25 17.06 1.59
N HIS A 115 16.05 16.28 0.52
CA HIS A 115 15.68 14.88 0.64
C HIS A 115 16.71 14.05 1.44
N ALA A 116 18.00 14.31 1.25
CA ALA A 116 19.06 13.66 2.03
C ALA A 116 19.05 14.08 3.52
N GLU A 117 18.78 15.35 3.82
CA GLU A 117 18.61 15.86 5.19
C GLU A 117 17.43 15.17 5.89
N ILE A 118 16.26 15.12 5.23
CA ILE A 118 15.05 14.45 5.75
C ILE A 118 15.33 12.98 6.05
N ARG A 119 15.95 12.24 5.11
CA ARG A 119 16.28 10.82 5.31
C ARG A 119 17.21 10.58 6.50
N LYS A 120 18.16 11.48 6.75
CA LYS A 120 19.04 11.39 7.94
C LYS A 120 18.24 11.55 9.23
N ILE A 121 17.32 12.50 9.27
CA ILE A 121 16.46 12.75 10.45
C ILE A 121 15.56 11.53 10.71
N VAL A 122 14.89 11.01 9.68
CA VAL A 122 14.03 9.82 9.79
C VAL A 122 14.82 8.63 10.33
N LYS A 123 15.98 8.33 9.74
CA LYS A 123 16.83 7.21 10.17
C LYS A 123 17.34 7.38 11.60
N PHE A 124 17.68 8.61 12.00
CA PHE A 124 18.10 8.88 13.37
C PHE A 124 16.99 8.59 14.37
N LEU A 125 15.75 9.00 14.07
CA LEU A 125 14.59 8.81 14.94
C LEU A 125 14.10 7.35 15.01
N GLU A 126 14.43 6.51 14.03
CA GLU A 126 14.14 5.06 14.06
C GLU A 126 15.05 4.26 14.99
N GLY A 127 16.20 4.83 15.38
CA GLY A 127 17.15 4.19 16.28
C GLY A 127 16.89 4.43 17.78
N PHE A 128 15.80 5.12 18.12
CA PHE A 128 15.35 5.43 19.49
C PHE A 128 13.93 4.89 19.71
#